data_AF-A0A534NR78-F1
#
_entry.id   AF-A0A534NR78-F1
#
_cell.length_a   1.000
_cell.length_b   1.000
_cell.length_c   1.000
_cell.angle_alpha   90.00
_cell.angle_beta   90.00
_cell.angle_gamma   90.00
#
_symmetry.space_group_name_H-M   'P 1'
#
loop_
_entity.id
_entity.type
_entity.pdbx_description
1 polymer ?
#
loop_
_entity_poly.entity_id
_entity_poly.type
_entity_poly.pdbx_seq_one_letter_code
_entity_poly.pdbx_strand_id
1 'polypeptide(L)'
;MPVIRSWARTDVGKKRKHNEDAFLADDALGLYVVADGMGGHAAGEVASAQAVKSIRDALAPTRSILERYAAQPSVEARESIGSLMETAIQKACADVYYLSQADADRGGMGTTVVAMLVVGKNAVIGHVGDSRVYLYRKGRAHQLTEDHTIVQEQLKRGLITRAELATAENRNVITRAVGIQSSVPVDTLITDLMPGDLYLLCSDGLHGYLQDDELPALFGQEKDKLVDLLVDIALQRGGRDNITAVALSVADDEDGAATDVEGKTEVLRRIPLFQHMTYKELLAILGIARGRQFVKGQTIIKEGEPGDELFVLFRGTVEVSKSSMIIANLHAGGHFGEMGLVDQAPRSATVVAVEETNAISVDRESLLRLMRKDPLIAVKLLWSFVQVLSERLRNTSDALADLKRELDEARGGTDDGNAPASGTGAR
;
A
#
# COMPACT_ATOMS: atom_id res chain seq x y z
N MET A 1 9.94 22.13 -4.02
CA MET A 1 8.80 21.39 -3.46
C MET A 1 7.62 21.66 -4.36
N PRO A 2 6.72 20.69 -4.58
CA PRO A 2 5.49 20.96 -5.33
C PRO A 2 4.76 22.13 -4.67
N VAL A 3 4.06 22.93 -5.48
CA VAL A 3 3.19 23.98 -4.94
C VAL A 3 2.02 23.27 -4.28
N ILE A 4 1.84 23.52 -2.99
CA ILE A 4 0.84 22.89 -2.16
C ILE A 4 -0.14 23.96 -1.73
N ARG A 5 -1.42 23.59 -1.70
CA ARG A 5 -2.46 24.40 -1.07
C ARG A 5 -3.31 23.48 -0.20
N SER A 6 -3.54 23.91 1.04
CA SER A 6 -4.42 23.19 1.96
C SER A 6 -5.66 24.00 2.34
N TRP A 7 -6.69 23.28 2.74
CA TRP A 7 -7.93 23.81 3.31
C TRP A 7 -8.32 22.94 4.49
N ALA A 8 -8.89 23.54 5.52
CA ALA A 8 -9.30 22.80 6.71
C ALA A 8 -10.56 23.39 7.31
N ARG A 9 -11.39 22.51 7.89
CA ARG A 9 -12.56 22.89 8.67
C ARG A 9 -12.78 21.86 9.77
N THR A 10 -13.19 22.37 10.92
CA THR A 10 -13.69 21.57 12.04
C THR A 10 -15.04 22.12 12.47
N ASP A 11 -15.96 21.25 12.86
CA ASP A 11 -17.29 21.59 13.34
C ASP A 11 -17.64 20.69 14.53
N VAL A 12 -18.31 21.27 15.54
CA VAL A 12 -18.74 20.52 16.74
C VAL A 12 -19.80 19.47 16.42
N GLY A 13 -20.52 19.61 15.31
CA GLY A 13 -21.65 18.78 14.97
C GLY A 13 -22.95 19.23 15.66
N LYS A 14 -24.01 18.46 15.47
CA LYS A 14 -25.37 18.77 15.96
C LYS A 14 -25.69 18.17 17.32
N LYS A 15 -24.90 17.22 17.82
CA LYS A 15 -25.22 16.45 19.04
C LYS A 15 -24.20 16.60 20.16
N ARG A 16 -22.95 16.96 19.86
CA ARG A 16 -21.92 17.22 20.85
C ARG A 16 -22.03 18.65 21.38
N LYS A 17 -21.52 18.88 22.60
CA LYS A 17 -21.45 20.20 23.23
C LYS A 17 -20.09 20.88 23.08
N HIS A 18 -19.06 20.05 22.93
CA HIS A 18 -17.67 20.46 22.83
C HIS A 18 -17.05 19.77 21.62
N ASN A 19 -16.02 20.39 21.08
CA ASN A 19 -15.23 19.82 20.00
C ASN A 19 -13.96 19.19 20.59
N GLU A 20 -13.87 17.87 20.52
CA GLU A 20 -12.74 17.08 20.99
C GLU A 20 -11.76 16.79 19.85
N ASP A 21 -12.09 17.15 18.61
CA ASP A 21 -11.16 17.08 17.48
C ASP A 21 -10.15 18.24 17.51
N ALA A 22 -8.94 17.95 17.05
CA ALA A 22 -7.91 18.94 16.76
C ALA A 22 -7.29 18.69 15.38
N PHE A 23 -6.81 19.74 14.74
CA PHE A 23 -6.10 19.62 13.47
C PHE A 23 -4.93 20.61 13.36
N LEU A 24 -4.04 20.33 12.41
CA LEU A 24 -2.99 21.21 11.95
C LEU A 24 -2.96 21.19 10.42
N ALA A 25 -2.86 22.37 9.81
CA ALA A 25 -2.53 22.53 8.40
C ALA A 25 -1.42 23.58 8.31
N ASP A 26 -0.18 23.13 8.13
CA ASP A 26 1.00 23.98 8.07
C ASP A 26 1.72 23.78 6.73
N ASP A 27 1.32 24.56 5.73
CA ASP A 27 1.90 24.52 4.37
C ASP A 27 3.40 24.83 4.37
N ALA A 28 3.89 25.61 5.34
CA ALA A 28 5.31 25.97 5.45
C ALA A 28 6.18 24.82 5.97
N LEU A 29 5.64 24.01 6.89
CA LEU A 29 6.25 22.74 7.32
C LEU A 29 5.90 21.57 6.38
N GLY A 30 4.88 21.71 5.55
CA GLY A 30 4.28 20.62 4.78
C GLY A 30 3.64 19.55 5.68
N LEU A 31 3.17 19.94 6.86
CA LEU A 31 2.65 19.02 7.88
C LEU A 31 1.14 19.22 8.08
N TYR A 32 0.41 18.13 8.00
CA TYR A 32 -1.04 18.08 8.18
C TYR A 32 -1.39 17.00 9.18
N VAL A 33 -2.23 17.31 10.16
CA VAL A 33 -2.62 16.38 11.22
C VAL A 33 -4.10 16.52 11.49
N VAL A 34 -4.80 15.41 11.69
CA VAL A 34 -6.14 15.36 12.29
C VAL A 34 -6.09 14.38 13.45
N ALA A 35 -6.65 14.78 14.58
CA ALA A 35 -6.71 13.99 15.79
C ALA A 35 -8.11 14.08 16.39
N ASP A 36 -8.74 12.93 16.63
CA ASP A 36 -10.07 12.81 17.24
C ASP A 36 -9.89 12.43 18.71
N GLY A 37 -10.26 13.33 19.61
CA GLY A 37 -10.04 13.20 21.05
C GLY A 37 -11.13 12.37 21.71
N MET A 38 -10.72 11.44 22.57
CA MET A 38 -11.63 10.62 23.37
C MET A 38 -11.32 10.74 24.87
N GLY A 39 -12.37 10.81 25.68
CA GLY A 39 -12.26 10.85 27.13
C GLY A 39 -13.57 11.27 27.78
N GLY A 40 -13.68 11.12 29.11
CA GLY A 40 -14.76 11.76 29.86
C GLY A 40 -14.46 13.24 30.09
N HIS A 41 -15.49 14.08 30.25
CA HIS A 41 -15.35 15.53 30.44
C HIS A 41 -14.58 16.22 29.30
N ALA A 42 -13.71 17.20 29.58
CA ALA A 42 -12.93 17.93 28.58
C ALA A 42 -11.57 17.25 28.27
N ALA A 43 -11.42 15.97 28.58
CA ALA A 43 -10.14 15.28 28.46
C ALA A 43 -9.79 14.93 27.00
N GLY A 44 -10.78 14.73 26.14
CA GLY A 44 -10.59 14.46 24.71
C GLY A 44 -9.95 15.64 23.97
N GLU A 45 -10.49 16.85 24.13
CA GLU A 45 -9.94 18.10 23.58
C GLU A 45 -8.46 18.30 23.96
N VAL A 46 -8.13 18.04 25.22
CA VAL A 46 -6.74 18.15 25.72
C VAL A 46 -5.84 17.13 25.04
N ALA A 47 -6.29 15.88 24.90
CA ALA A 47 -5.52 14.80 24.31
C ALA A 47 -5.22 15.07 22.82
N SER A 48 -6.23 15.41 22.03
CA SER A 48 -6.08 15.69 20.59
C SER A 48 -5.19 16.91 20.34
N ALA A 49 -5.42 18.02 21.07
CA ALA A 49 -4.60 19.23 20.95
C ALA A 49 -3.13 18.98 21.35
N GLN A 50 -2.90 18.21 22.42
CA GLN A 50 -1.55 17.85 22.85
C GLN A 50 -0.85 16.95 21.83
N ALA A 51 -1.56 15.99 21.24
CA ALA A 51 -0.98 15.11 20.21
C ALA A 51 -0.54 15.89 18.97
N VAL A 52 -1.41 16.76 18.44
CA VAL A 52 -1.11 17.63 17.29
C VAL A 52 0.12 18.50 17.57
N LYS A 53 0.17 19.13 18.75
CA LYS A 53 1.30 19.96 19.18
C LYS A 53 2.60 19.16 19.27
N SER A 54 2.57 18.00 19.93
CA SER A 54 3.76 17.15 20.10
C SER A 54 4.33 16.66 18.77
N ILE A 55 3.48 16.29 17.80
CA ILE A 55 3.92 15.89 16.46
C ILE A 55 4.60 17.05 15.74
N ARG A 56 3.99 18.24 15.77
CA ARG A 56 4.58 19.45 15.18
C ARG A 56 5.94 19.78 15.78
N ASP A 57 6.03 19.80 17.11
CA ASP A 57 7.26 20.17 17.82
C ASP A 57 8.37 19.12 17.62
N ALA A 58 8.01 17.85 17.42
CA ALA A 58 8.97 16.79 17.08
C ALA A 58 9.50 16.89 15.64
N LEU A 59 8.66 17.28 14.68
CA LEU A 59 9.03 17.31 13.26
C LEU A 59 9.65 18.64 12.81
N ALA A 60 9.22 19.77 13.37
CA ALA A 60 9.74 21.10 13.03
C ALA A 60 11.30 21.22 13.02
N PRO A 61 12.05 20.69 14.00
CA PRO A 61 13.51 20.81 14.01
C PRO A 61 14.21 19.91 12.99
N THR A 62 13.50 18.99 12.33
CA THR A 62 14.09 17.99 11.43
C THR A 62 14.22 18.44 9.97
N ARG A 63 13.94 19.72 9.69
CA ARG A 63 13.94 20.30 8.34
C ARG A 63 15.19 19.94 7.51
N SER A 64 16.38 19.96 8.11
CA SER A 64 17.63 19.62 7.40
C SER A 64 17.72 18.13 7.00
N ILE A 65 17.09 17.23 7.76
CA ILE A 65 16.97 15.81 7.40
C ILE A 65 16.02 15.66 6.20
N LEU A 66 14.88 16.37 6.25
CA LEU A 66 13.86 16.38 5.20
C LEU A 66 14.40 16.95 3.87
N GLU A 67 15.18 18.03 3.93
CA GLU A 67 15.81 18.64 2.75
C GLU A 67 16.85 17.70 2.11
N ARG A 68 17.65 16.98 2.91
CA ARG A 68 18.60 15.98 2.39
C ARG A 68 17.91 14.83 1.68
N TYR A 69 16.81 14.31 2.25
CA TYR A 69 16.01 13.30 1.58
C TYR A 69 15.46 13.82 0.24
N ALA A 70 14.91 15.04 0.24
CA ALA A 70 14.33 15.62 -0.96
C ALA A 70 15.36 15.78 -2.09
N ALA A 71 16.63 16.01 -1.75
CA ALA A 71 17.74 16.12 -2.69
C ALA A 71 18.24 14.77 -3.22
N GLN A 72 18.20 13.72 -2.38
CA GLN A 72 18.74 12.39 -2.70
C GLN A 72 17.79 11.28 -2.24
N PRO A 73 16.70 11.02 -2.98
CA PRO A 73 15.77 9.95 -2.64
C PRO A 73 16.45 8.57 -2.80
N SER A 74 16.37 7.75 -1.75
CA SER A 74 16.78 6.34 -1.75
C SER A 74 15.82 5.50 -0.90
N VAL A 75 15.94 4.17 -0.96
CA VAL A 75 15.13 3.27 -0.11
C VAL A 75 15.45 3.49 1.37
N GLU A 76 16.72 3.64 1.71
CA GLU A 76 17.20 3.89 3.07
C GLU A 76 16.74 5.27 3.58
N ALA A 77 16.74 6.26 2.69
CA ALA A 77 16.23 7.59 2.99
C ALA A 77 14.70 7.56 3.23
N ARG A 78 13.96 6.72 2.49
CA ARG A 78 12.51 6.50 2.68
C ARG A 78 12.24 5.87 4.05
N GLU A 79 12.95 4.80 4.40
CA GLU A 79 12.83 4.16 5.73
C GLU A 79 13.08 5.18 6.85
N SER A 80 14.10 6.02 6.72
CA SER A 80 14.45 7.04 7.71
C SER A 80 13.32 8.06 7.95
N ILE A 81 12.61 8.51 6.90
CA ILE A 81 11.46 9.42 7.10
C ILE A 81 10.27 8.68 7.72
N GLY A 82 10.02 7.43 7.31
CA GLY A 82 9.02 6.59 7.94
C GLY A 82 9.24 6.49 9.45
N SER A 83 10.47 6.20 9.87
CA SER A 83 10.86 6.14 11.30
C SER A 83 10.76 7.49 12.00
N LEU A 84 11.02 8.60 11.30
CA LEU A 84 10.86 9.94 11.86
C LEU A 84 9.39 10.26 12.17
N MET A 85 8.47 9.94 11.26
CA MET A 85 7.02 10.08 11.49
C MET A 85 6.55 9.20 12.65
N GLU A 86 6.98 7.93 12.67
CA GLU A 86 6.70 7.00 13.76
C GLU A 86 7.19 7.55 15.10
N THR A 87 8.43 8.06 15.17
CA THR A 87 9.01 8.64 16.39
C THR A 87 8.23 9.86 16.86
N ALA A 88 7.76 10.71 15.95
CA ALA A 88 6.94 11.87 16.31
C ALA A 88 5.61 11.47 16.94
N ILE A 89 4.95 10.44 16.40
CA ILE A 89 3.69 9.91 16.94
C ILE A 89 3.93 9.17 18.27
N GLN A 90 5.04 8.43 18.42
CA GLN A 90 5.41 7.82 19.71
C GLN A 90 5.63 8.88 20.79
N LYS A 91 6.31 9.98 20.44
CA LYS A 91 6.49 11.10 21.35
C LYS A 91 5.14 11.71 21.77
N ALA A 92 4.24 11.92 20.83
CA ALA A 92 2.90 12.40 21.13
C ALA A 92 2.14 11.43 22.06
N CYS A 93 2.27 10.12 21.84
CA CYS A 93 1.69 9.09 22.70
C CYS A 93 2.20 9.19 24.14
N ALA A 94 3.52 9.28 24.32
CA ALA A 94 4.12 9.47 25.62
C ALA A 94 3.67 10.78 26.29
N ASP A 95 3.67 11.90 25.55
CA ASP A 95 3.31 13.20 26.10
C ASP A 95 1.83 13.24 26.56
N VAL A 96 0.90 12.68 25.77
CA VAL A 96 -0.52 12.58 26.15
C VAL A 96 -0.69 11.66 27.36
N TYR A 97 -0.02 10.50 27.38
CA TYR A 97 -0.08 9.57 28.51
C TYR A 97 0.42 10.21 29.82
N TYR A 98 1.58 10.89 29.80
CA TYR A 98 2.08 11.51 31.02
C TYR A 98 1.22 12.70 31.48
N LEU A 99 0.59 13.41 30.54
CA LEU A 99 -0.38 14.46 30.88
C LEU A 99 -1.65 13.88 31.52
N SER A 100 -2.12 12.71 31.07
CA SER A 100 -3.29 12.04 31.65
C SER A 100 -3.04 11.55 33.07
N GLN A 101 -1.79 11.17 33.38
CA GLN A 101 -1.40 10.67 34.70
C GLN A 101 -1.18 11.79 35.73
N ALA A 102 -0.96 13.03 35.27
CA ALA A 102 -0.73 14.19 36.13
C ALA A 102 -2.02 14.79 36.70
N ASP A 103 -3.18 14.49 36.10
CA ASP A 103 -4.48 15.04 36.48
C ASP A 103 -5.51 13.91 36.59
N ALA A 104 -6.02 13.69 37.81
CA ALA A 104 -6.97 12.61 38.09
C ALA A 104 -8.27 12.73 37.29
N ASP A 105 -8.68 13.94 36.92
CA ASP A 105 -9.89 14.20 36.13
C ASP A 105 -9.67 13.93 34.62
N ARG A 106 -8.43 13.61 34.21
CA ARG A 106 -8.03 13.30 32.82
C ARG A 106 -7.58 11.86 32.64
N GLY A 107 -7.83 11.01 33.64
CA GLY A 107 -7.46 9.59 33.59
C GLY A 107 -8.08 8.90 32.36
N GLY A 108 -7.21 8.23 31.58
CA GLY A 108 -7.64 7.47 30.40
C GLY A 108 -7.99 8.31 29.17
N MET A 109 -7.62 9.60 29.13
CA MET A 109 -7.73 10.38 27.90
C MET A 109 -6.85 9.81 26.80
N GLY A 110 -7.32 9.88 25.56
CA GLY A 110 -6.58 9.46 24.41
C GLY A 110 -7.05 10.17 23.16
N THR A 111 -6.41 9.90 22.04
CA THR A 111 -6.85 10.45 20.76
C THR A 111 -6.45 9.53 19.61
N THR A 112 -7.18 9.60 18.50
CA THR A 112 -6.71 9.10 17.22
C THR A 112 -5.73 10.10 16.61
N VAL A 113 -4.91 9.66 15.66
CA VAL A 113 -4.03 10.53 14.87
C VAL A 113 -3.95 9.99 13.46
N VAL A 114 -4.23 10.86 12.48
CA VAL A 114 -3.65 10.77 11.13
C VAL A 114 -2.75 11.98 10.91
N ALA A 115 -1.52 11.72 10.48
CA ALA A 115 -0.56 12.76 10.13
C ALA A 115 -0.02 12.51 8.72
N MET A 116 0.18 13.57 7.96
CA MET A 116 0.80 13.54 6.64
C MET A 116 1.88 14.62 6.57
N LEU A 117 3.09 14.22 6.23
CA LEU A 117 4.24 15.11 6.04
C LEU A 117 4.70 15.06 4.58
N VAL A 118 4.73 16.20 3.92
CA VAL A 118 5.23 16.36 2.56
C VAL A 118 6.73 16.62 2.56
N VAL A 119 7.48 15.77 1.88
CA VAL A 119 8.94 15.83 1.79
C VAL A 119 9.39 15.64 0.34
N GLY A 120 9.88 16.71 -0.29
CA GLY A 120 10.28 16.67 -1.70
C GLY A 120 9.10 16.32 -2.61
N LYS A 121 9.18 15.20 -3.33
CA LYS A 121 8.11 14.63 -4.16
C LYS A 121 7.37 13.47 -3.48
N ASN A 122 7.46 13.36 -2.16
CA ASN A 122 6.85 12.29 -1.39
C ASN A 122 5.95 12.85 -0.29
N ALA A 123 5.03 12.00 0.15
CA ALA A 123 4.32 12.18 1.39
C ALA A 123 4.50 10.95 2.28
N VAL A 124 4.69 11.21 3.57
CA VAL A 124 4.75 10.19 4.62
C VAL A 124 3.54 10.34 5.50
N ILE A 125 2.76 9.26 5.61
CA ILE A 125 1.55 9.17 6.40
C ILE A 125 1.86 8.33 7.64
N GLY A 126 1.43 8.81 8.80
CA GLY A 126 1.41 8.07 10.07
C GLY A 126 -0.02 8.00 10.61
N HIS A 127 -0.42 6.84 11.11
CA HIS A 127 -1.81 6.57 11.51
C HIS A 127 -1.92 5.74 12.79
N VAL A 128 -2.79 6.18 13.71
CA VAL A 128 -3.23 5.47 14.91
C VAL A 128 -4.70 5.81 15.17
N GLY A 129 -5.60 4.85 15.00
CA GLY A 129 -7.01 4.98 15.38
C GLY A 129 -7.89 4.63 14.20
N ASP A 130 -9.02 5.31 14.03
CA ASP A 130 -9.93 5.13 12.90
C ASP A 130 -10.13 6.39 12.06
N SER A 131 -9.48 7.52 12.41
CA SER A 131 -9.33 8.65 11.48
C SER A 131 -8.67 8.20 10.17
N ARG A 132 -9.04 8.83 9.05
CA ARG A 132 -8.66 8.34 7.71
C ARG A 132 -7.87 9.32 6.87
N VAL A 133 -7.04 8.75 5.98
CA VAL A 133 -6.44 9.47 4.85
C VAL A 133 -6.95 8.88 3.54
N TYR A 134 -7.46 9.75 2.66
CA TYR A 134 -7.85 9.41 1.29
C TYR A 134 -6.96 10.12 0.27
N LEU A 135 -6.78 9.50 -0.89
CA LEU A 135 -6.12 10.07 -2.07
C LEU A 135 -7.09 10.03 -3.26
N TYR A 136 -7.32 11.20 -3.85
CA TYR A 136 -7.90 11.35 -5.18
C TYR A 136 -6.79 11.48 -6.23
N ARG A 137 -6.76 10.56 -7.19
CA ARG A 137 -5.80 10.59 -8.29
C ARG A 137 -6.46 10.11 -9.58
N LYS A 138 -6.32 10.89 -10.66
CA LYS A 138 -6.82 10.54 -12.01
C LYS A 138 -8.28 10.02 -12.01
N GLY A 139 -9.17 10.66 -11.25
CA GLY A 139 -10.59 10.30 -11.19
C GLY A 139 -10.95 9.18 -10.23
N ARG A 140 -10.00 8.63 -9.46
CA ARG A 140 -10.22 7.55 -8.50
C ARG A 140 -9.94 8.03 -7.07
N ALA A 141 -10.75 7.58 -6.12
CA ALA A 141 -10.53 7.79 -4.69
C ALA A 141 -10.01 6.50 -4.05
N HIS A 142 -8.98 6.62 -3.21
CA HIS A 142 -8.34 5.50 -2.52
C HIS A 142 -8.18 5.83 -1.03
N GLN A 143 -8.71 4.98 -0.15
CA GLN A 143 -8.37 5.03 1.26
C GLN A 143 -6.95 4.48 1.48
N LEU A 144 -6.10 5.26 2.15
CA LEU A 144 -4.68 4.94 2.38
C LEU A 144 -4.42 4.40 3.79
N THR A 145 -5.30 4.67 4.74
CA THR A 145 -5.26 4.12 6.11
C THR A 145 -6.22 2.95 6.27
N GLU A 146 -6.01 2.14 7.30
CA GLU A 146 -6.92 1.05 7.67
C GLU A 146 -7.27 1.21 9.13
N ASP A 147 -8.57 1.28 9.45
CA ASP A 147 -9.04 1.62 10.78
C ASP A 147 -8.58 0.60 11.82
N HIS A 148 -8.07 1.07 12.95
CA HIS A 148 -7.75 0.24 14.09
C HIS A 148 -9.00 0.02 14.94
N THR A 149 -9.99 -0.70 14.40
CA THR A 149 -11.24 -1.05 15.11
C THR A 149 -11.38 -2.56 15.30
N ILE A 150 -12.19 -2.98 16.26
CA ILE A 150 -12.44 -4.41 16.51
C ILE A 150 -13.01 -5.10 15.26
N VAL A 151 -13.94 -4.44 14.58
CA VAL A 151 -14.57 -4.98 13.37
C VAL A 151 -13.58 -5.10 12.21
N GLN A 152 -12.66 -4.15 12.05
CA GLN A 152 -11.62 -4.23 11.03
C GLN A 152 -10.63 -5.35 11.34
N GLU A 153 -10.25 -5.55 12.60
CA GLU A 153 -9.43 -6.68 13.04
C GLU A 153 -10.13 -8.03 12.82
N GLN A 154 -11.44 -8.11 13.05
CA GLN A 154 -12.22 -9.31 12.75
C GLN A 154 -12.24 -9.62 11.25
N LEU A 155 -12.42 -8.60 10.41
CA LEU A 155 -12.35 -8.74 8.95
C LEU A 155 -10.97 -9.23 8.51
N LYS A 156 -9.90 -8.63 9.04
CA LYS A 156 -8.51 -8.99 8.78
C LYS A 156 -8.20 -10.45 9.13
N ARG A 157 -8.84 -10.97 10.18
CA ARG A 157 -8.73 -12.38 10.61
C ARG A 157 -9.69 -13.33 9.88
N GLY A 158 -10.51 -12.82 8.95
CA GLY A 158 -11.52 -13.61 8.25
C GLY A 158 -12.68 -14.07 9.12
N LEU A 159 -12.89 -13.45 10.28
CA LEU A 159 -13.99 -13.77 11.20
C LEU A 159 -15.32 -13.19 10.76
N ILE A 160 -15.28 -12.11 9.97
CA ILE A 160 -16.45 -11.49 9.34
C ILE A 160 -16.14 -11.17 7.89
N THR A 161 -17.19 -11.02 7.09
CA THR A 161 -17.15 -10.56 5.70
C THR A 161 -17.28 -9.03 5.62
N ARG A 162 -16.96 -8.45 4.46
CA ARG A 162 -17.17 -7.01 4.21
C ARG A 162 -18.64 -6.60 4.33
N ALA A 163 -19.57 -7.48 3.94
CA ALA A 163 -21.00 -7.21 4.05
C ALA A 163 -21.44 -7.11 5.53
N GLU A 164 -20.92 -8.00 6.38
CA GLU A 164 -21.19 -7.99 7.82
C GLU A 164 -20.55 -6.80 8.53
N LEU A 165 -19.36 -6.35 8.08
CA LEU A 165 -18.71 -5.15 8.63
C LEU A 165 -19.59 -3.91 8.49
N ALA A 166 -20.30 -3.76 7.37
CA ALA A 166 -21.15 -2.60 7.11
C ALA A 166 -22.31 -2.47 8.11
N THR A 167 -22.79 -3.58 8.67
CA THR A 167 -23.93 -3.63 9.60
C THR A 167 -23.53 -3.93 11.05
N ALA A 168 -22.24 -3.99 11.37
CA ALA A 168 -21.77 -4.35 12.70
C ALA A 168 -22.17 -3.30 13.77
N GLU A 169 -22.53 -3.74 14.98
CA GLU A 169 -22.95 -2.84 16.07
C GLU A 169 -21.76 -2.11 16.73
N ASN A 170 -20.57 -2.71 16.75
CA ASN A 170 -19.38 -2.20 17.44
C ASN A 170 -18.37 -1.54 16.48
N ARG A 171 -18.84 -0.83 15.46
CA ARG A 171 -17.97 -0.27 14.40
C ARG A 171 -16.96 0.77 14.91
N ASN A 172 -17.32 1.50 15.96
CA ASN A 172 -16.50 2.61 16.48
C ASN A 172 -15.62 2.19 17.66
N VAL A 173 -15.56 0.90 18.00
CA VAL A 173 -14.70 0.42 19.09
C VAL A 173 -13.28 0.27 18.57
N ILE A 174 -12.45 1.28 18.85
CA ILE A 174 -11.04 1.29 18.46
C ILE A 174 -10.18 0.33 19.31
N THR A 175 -9.12 -0.19 18.70
CA THR A 175 -8.14 -1.09 19.31
C THR A 175 -6.80 -0.43 19.56
N ARG A 176 -6.56 0.76 18.97
CA ARG A 176 -5.35 1.56 19.17
C ARG A 176 -5.71 3.04 19.30
N ALA A 177 -5.08 3.70 20.26
CA ALA A 177 -5.20 5.14 20.50
C ALA A 177 -3.90 5.69 21.07
N VAL A 178 -3.60 6.95 20.75
CA VAL A 178 -2.48 7.71 21.31
C VAL A 178 -2.84 8.13 22.74
N GLY A 179 -1.92 7.92 23.69
CA GLY A 179 -2.05 8.41 25.06
C GLY A 179 -2.68 7.46 26.08
N ILE A 180 -3.29 6.35 25.65
CA ILE A 180 -3.83 5.33 26.57
C ILE A 180 -2.71 4.55 27.26
N GLN A 181 -1.62 4.32 26.52
CA GLN A 181 -0.36 3.75 27.01
C GLN A 181 0.78 4.71 26.64
N SER A 182 1.96 4.52 27.23
CA SER A 182 3.13 5.37 26.92
C SER A 182 3.75 5.11 25.54
N SER A 183 3.30 4.06 24.84
CA SER A 183 3.68 3.75 23.46
C SER A 183 2.52 3.08 22.72
N VAL A 184 2.51 3.17 21.39
CA VAL A 184 1.46 2.60 20.55
C VAL A 184 2.02 2.15 19.20
N PRO A 185 1.63 1.00 18.64
CA PRO A 185 2.04 0.65 17.27
C PRO A 185 1.52 1.68 16.25
N VAL A 186 2.42 2.25 15.45
CA VAL A 186 2.10 3.28 14.44
C VAL A 186 2.18 2.68 13.05
N ASP A 187 1.10 2.84 12.28
CA ASP A 187 1.09 2.44 10.87
C ASP A 187 1.66 3.59 10.03
N THR A 188 2.72 3.32 9.26
CA THR A 188 3.34 4.30 8.36
C THR A 188 3.29 3.87 6.90
N LEU A 189 2.95 4.80 6.01
CA LEU A 189 2.88 4.64 4.56
C LEU A 189 3.61 5.79 3.86
N ILE A 190 4.43 5.47 2.86
CA ILE A 190 5.11 6.47 2.03
C ILE A 190 4.55 6.37 0.62
N THR A 191 4.20 7.52 0.04
CA THR A 191 3.67 7.60 -1.33
C THR A 191 4.38 8.72 -2.09
N ASP A 192 4.45 8.61 -3.42
CA ASP A 192 4.92 9.71 -4.26
C ASP A 192 3.76 10.68 -4.50
N LEU A 193 4.06 11.98 -4.48
CA LEU A 193 3.16 13.07 -4.83
C LEU A 193 3.21 13.28 -6.33
N MET A 194 2.04 13.28 -6.95
CA MET A 194 1.87 13.56 -8.37
C MET A 194 1.09 14.87 -8.57
N PRO A 195 1.40 15.61 -9.64
CA PRO A 195 0.57 16.73 -10.08
C PRO A 195 -0.91 16.37 -10.13
N GLY A 196 -1.74 17.26 -9.58
CA GLY A 196 -3.19 17.12 -9.57
C GLY A 196 -3.75 16.25 -8.44
N ASP A 197 -2.89 15.57 -7.67
CA ASP A 197 -3.32 14.81 -6.49
C ASP A 197 -4.05 15.69 -5.49
N LEU A 198 -5.04 15.07 -4.84
CA LEU A 198 -5.76 15.66 -3.73
C LEU A 198 -5.83 14.64 -2.60
N TYR A 199 -5.34 15.01 -1.43
CA TYR A 199 -5.44 14.21 -0.22
C TYR A 199 -6.50 14.79 0.71
N LEU A 200 -7.19 13.93 1.45
CA LEU A 200 -8.11 14.31 2.52
C LEU A 200 -7.78 13.53 3.78
N LEU A 201 -7.46 14.24 4.86
CA LEU A 201 -7.37 13.72 6.22
C LEU A 201 -8.67 14.06 6.93
N CYS A 202 -9.29 13.11 7.65
CA CYS A 202 -10.54 13.37 8.34
C CYS A 202 -10.80 12.47 9.55
N SER A 203 -11.59 12.96 10.51
CA SER A 203 -12.13 12.19 11.64
C SER A 203 -13.35 11.34 11.24
N ASP A 204 -13.81 10.48 12.16
CA ASP A 204 -14.93 9.56 11.93
C ASP A 204 -16.27 10.28 11.74
N GLY A 205 -16.43 11.45 12.35
CA GLY A 205 -17.61 12.28 12.17
C GLY A 205 -17.74 12.85 10.76
N LEU A 206 -16.68 12.78 9.93
CA LEU A 206 -16.80 13.01 8.48
C LEU A 206 -17.05 11.69 7.74
N HIS A 207 -16.09 10.76 7.79
CA HIS A 207 -16.15 9.57 6.92
C HIS A 207 -17.27 8.61 7.29
N GLY A 208 -17.81 8.69 8.51
CA GLY A 208 -19.01 7.96 8.93
C GLY A 208 -20.27 8.33 8.15
N TYR A 209 -20.28 9.49 7.46
CA TYR A 209 -21.39 9.92 6.60
C TYR A 209 -21.09 9.81 5.10
N LEU A 210 -19.86 9.44 4.70
CA LEU A 210 -19.47 9.32 3.31
C LEU A 210 -19.50 7.86 2.86
N GLN A 211 -19.98 7.62 1.65
CA GLN A 211 -19.96 6.29 1.02
C GLN A 211 -18.83 6.19 -0.01
N ASP A 212 -18.19 5.01 -0.11
CA ASP A 212 -17.01 4.84 -0.96
C ASP A 212 -17.28 5.10 -2.45
N ASP A 213 -18.50 4.87 -2.91
CA ASP A 213 -18.94 5.01 -4.30
C ASP A 213 -19.17 6.48 -4.73
N GLU A 214 -19.50 7.37 -3.80
CA GLU A 214 -19.65 8.81 -4.06
C GLU A 214 -18.34 9.60 -3.94
N LEU A 215 -17.33 9.07 -3.24
CA LEU A 215 -16.05 9.77 -3.01
C LEU A 215 -15.42 10.31 -4.31
N PRO A 216 -15.35 9.57 -5.44
CA PRO A 216 -14.76 10.10 -6.66
C PRO A 216 -15.50 11.32 -7.23
N ALA A 217 -16.83 11.35 -7.09
CA ALA A 217 -17.66 12.46 -7.58
C ALA A 217 -17.57 13.69 -6.68
N LEU A 218 -17.49 13.47 -5.36
CA LEU A 218 -17.29 14.53 -4.37
C LEU A 218 -15.90 15.16 -4.51
N PHE A 219 -14.86 14.34 -4.68
CA PHE A 219 -13.48 14.82 -4.78
C PHE A 219 -13.16 15.49 -6.12
N GLY A 220 -13.97 15.23 -7.16
CA GLY A 220 -13.88 15.91 -8.45
C GLY A 220 -14.48 17.33 -8.49
N GLN A 221 -15.05 17.82 -7.39
CA GLN A 221 -15.58 19.18 -7.27
C GLN A 221 -14.46 20.23 -7.14
N GLU A 222 -14.84 21.51 -7.03
CA GLU A 222 -13.91 22.61 -6.80
C GLU A 222 -13.10 22.40 -5.51
N LYS A 223 -11.77 22.29 -5.64
CA LYS A 223 -10.85 21.89 -4.56
C LYS A 223 -10.91 22.83 -3.34
N ASP A 224 -11.12 24.12 -3.56
CA ASP A 224 -11.19 25.15 -2.53
C ASP A 224 -12.49 25.14 -1.72
N LYS A 225 -13.56 24.57 -2.26
CA LYS A 225 -14.85 24.39 -1.57
C LYS A 225 -15.06 22.97 -1.05
N LEU A 226 -14.15 22.05 -1.37
CA LEU A 226 -14.30 20.63 -1.05
C LEU A 226 -14.52 20.39 0.43
N VAL A 227 -13.67 20.98 1.28
CA VAL A 227 -13.74 20.76 2.73
C VAL A 227 -15.06 21.26 3.31
N ASP A 228 -15.51 22.44 2.88
CA ASP A 228 -16.81 22.99 3.28
C ASP A 228 -17.97 22.11 2.83
N LEU A 229 -17.94 21.69 1.57
CA LEU A 229 -18.95 20.80 0.99
C LEU A 229 -19.06 19.49 1.78
N LEU A 230 -17.93 18.85 2.08
CA LEU A 230 -17.91 17.57 2.78
C LEU A 230 -18.44 17.70 4.22
N VAL A 231 -18.02 18.74 4.94
CA VAL A 231 -18.51 19.01 6.31
C VAL A 231 -20.01 19.31 6.29
N ASP A 232 -20.49 20.11 5.33
CA ASP A 232 -21.92 20.43 5.21
C ASP A 232 -22.75 19.17 4.90
N ILE A 233 -22.25 18.27 4.05
CA ILE A 233 -22.89 16.96 3.78
C ILE A 233 -23.00 16.14 5.07
N ALA A 234 -21.91 16.02 5.84
CA ALA A 234 -21.91 15.27 7.10
C ALA A 234 -22.88 15.87 8.13
N LEU A 235 -22.94 17.20 8.24
CA LEU A 235 -23.92 17.90 9.07
C LEU A 235 -25.36 17.62 8.62
N GLN A 236 -25.64 17.66 7.32
CA GLN A 236 -26.97 17.37 6.77
C GLN A 236 -27.40 15.92 7.01
N ARG A 237 -26.47 14.97 6.91
CA ARG A 237 -26.73 13.52 7.09
C ARG A 237 -26.81 13.08 8.55
N GLY A 238 -26.50 13.95 9.51
CA GLY A 238 -26.80 13.73 10.90
C GLY A 238 -25.97 14.57 11.87
N GLY A 239 -24.67 14.74 11.57
CA GLY A 239 -23.72 15.49 12.40
C GLY A 239 -23.73 15.04 13.86
N ARG A 240 -23.69 13.72 14.11
CA ARG A 240 -23.75 13.17 15.47
C ARG A 240 -22.45 13.31 16.26
N ASP A 241 -21.33 13.45 15.58
CA ASP A 241 -20.02 13.63 16.20
C ASP A 241 -19.35 14.93 15.77
N ASN A 242 -18.17 15.21 16.34
CA ASN A 242 -17.26 16.23 15.86
C ASN A 242 -16.78 15.89 14.45
N ILE A 243 -16.64 16.89 13.59
CA ILE A 243 -16.38 16.70 12.16
C ILE A 243 -15.16 17.52 11.80
N THR A 244 -14.06 16.86 11.46
CA THR A 244 -12.82 17.54 11.08
C THR A 244 -12.28 17.01 9.76
N ALA A 245 -11.86 17.93 8.91
CA ALA A 245 -11.35 17.65 7.58
C ALA A 245 -10.19 18.59 7.25
N VAL A 246 -9.11 18.04 6.71
CA VAL A 246 -7.98 18.77 6.13
C VAL A 246 -7.74 18.22 4.73
N ALA A 247 -7.94 19.05 3.71
CA ALA A 247 -7.64 18.73 2.33
C ALA A 247 -6.32 19.37 1.89
N LEU A 248 -5.61 18.66 1.01
CA LEU A 248 -4.31 19.04 0.48
C LEU A 248 -4.32 18.82 -1.03
N SER A 249 -4.15 19.88 -1.83
CA SER A 249 -3.93 19.74 -3.26
C SER A 249 -2.46 19.92 -3.61
N VAL A 250 -1.96 19.01 -4.44
CA VAL A 250 -0.71 19.18 -5.19
C VAL A 250 -1.07 19.93 -6.48
N ALA A 251 -0.38 21.05 -6.74
CA ALA A 251 -0.59 21.81 -7.98
C ALA A 251 -0.24 20.97 -9.21
N ASP A 252 -0.88 21.30 -10.34
CA ASP A 252 -0.51 20.72 -11.62
C ASP A 252 0.85 21.30 -12.04
N ASP A 253 1.87 20.45 -12.26
CA ASP A 253 3.12 20.84 -12.91
C ASP A 253 2.97 20.61 -14.43
N GLU A 254 3.33 21.61 -15.23
CA GLU A 254 3.37 21.53 -16.70
C GLU A 254 4.50 20.59 -17.20
N ASP A 255 5.51 20.34 -16.37
CA ASP A 255 6.65 19.47 -16.69
C ASP A 255 6.40 18.02 -16.23
N GLY A 256 5.89 17.21 -17.16
CA GLY A 256 5.47 15.81 -17.01
C GLY A 256 6.56 14.77 -16.66
N ALA A 257 7.56 15.10 -15.86
CA ALA A 257 8.49 14.14 -15.28
C ALA A 257 7.98 13.64 -13.91
N ALA A 258 6.74 13.16 -13.87
CA ALA A 258 6.24 12.37 -12.75
C ALA A 258 6.65 10.91 -12.99
N THR A 259 7.39 10.32 -12.06
CA THR A 259 7.45 8.86 -11.93
C THR A 259 6.02 8.36 -11.85
N ASP A 260 5.54 7.71 -12.91
CA ASP A 260 4.13 7.31 -13.05
C ASP A 260 3.80 6.17 -12.06
N VAL A 261 3.61 6.52 -10.79
CA VAL A 261 3.22 5.56 -9.74
C VAL A 261 1.94 4.86 -10.14
N GLU A 262 0.99 5.57 -10.74
CA GLU A 262 -0.23 4.96 -11.23
C GLU A 262 0.08 3.86 -12.26
N GLY A 263 0.88 4.17 -13.29
CA GLY A 263 1.33 3.17 -14.26
C GLY A 263 2.09 2.01 -13.63
N LYS A 264 2.93 2.27 -12.61
CA LYS A 264 3.63 1.22 -11.87
C LYS A 264 2.67 0.33 -11.07
N THR A 265 1.69 0.91 -10.37
CA THR A 265 0.69 0.15 -9.62
C THR A 265 -0.22 -0.66 -10.55
N GLU A 266 -0.57 -0.12 -11.72
CA GLU A 266 -1.37 -0.81 -12.74
C GLU A 266 -0.59 -2.00 -13.33
N VAL A 267 0.71 -1.83 -13.59
CA VAL A 267 1.57 -2.94 -14.02
C VAL A 267 1.67 -4.01 -12.93
N LEU A 268 1.89 -3.62 -11.65
CA LEU A 268 1.93 -4.59 -10.55
C LEU A 268 0.61 -5.34 -10.42
N ARG A 269 -0.55 -4.65 -10.53
CA ARG A 269 -1.87 -5.29 -10.43
C ARG A 269 -2.12 -6.34 -11.52
N ARG A 270 -1.47 -6.23 -12.68
CA ARG A 270 -1.57 -7.24 -13.76
C ARG A 270 -0.74 -8.49 -13.51
N ILE A 271 0.19 -8.43 -12.55
CA ILE A 271 1.02 -9.58 -12.19
C ILE A 271 0.21 -10.49 -11.28
N PRO A 272 0.11 -11.80 -11.58
CA PRO A 272 -0.65 -12.75 -10.76
C PRO A 272 -0.28 -12.71 -9.28
N LEU A 273 1.01 -12.47 -8.98
CA LEU A 273 1.51 -12.37 -7.61
C LEU A 273 0.90 -11.21 -6.80
N PHE A 274 0.51 -10.11 -7.45
CA PHE A 274 0.04 -8.89 -6.79
C PHE A 274 -1.41 -8.50 -7.16
N GLN A 275 -2.09 -9.32 -7.97
CA GLN A 275 -3.42 -8.99 -8.52
C GLN A 275 -4.52 -8.77 -7.46
N HIS A 276 -4.38 -9.38 -6.28
CA HIS A 276 -5.34 -9.28 -5.17
C HIS A 276 -4.99 -8.19 -4.15
N MET A 277 -3.96 -7.39 -4.43
CA MET A 277 -3.50 -6.37 -3.51
C MET A 277 -4.31 -5.07 -3.64
N THR A 278 -4.54 -4.43 -2.50
CA THR A 278 -5.15 -3.10 -2.43
C THR A 278 -4.16 -2.05 -2.95
N TYR A 279 -4.65 -0.84 -3.25
CA TYR A 279 -3.78 0.26 -3.67
C TYR A 279 -2.70 0.57 -2.61
N LYS A 280 -3.08 0.61 -1.33
CA LYS A 280 -2.16 0.78 -0.19
C LYS A 280 -1.04 -0.28 -0.18
N GLU A 281 -1.40 -1.55 -0.35
CA GLU A 281 -0.42 -2.65 -0.37
C GLU A 281 0.52 -2.57 -1.57
N LEU A 282 0.00 -2.20 -2.76
CA LEU A 282 0.83 -1.98 -3.95
C LEU A 282 1.81 -0.82 -3.76
N LEU A 283 1.37 0.28 -3.13
CA LEU A 283 2.25 1.38 -2.76
C LEU A 283 3.34 0.94 -1.77
N ALA A 284 3.00 0.11 -0.79
CA ALA A 284 3.96 -0.41 0.17
C ALA A 284 5.04 -1.28 -0.50
N ILE A 285 4.66 -2.09 -1.50
CA ILE A 285 5.61 -2.86 -2.33
C ILE A 285 6.49 -1.95 -3.17
N LEU A 286 5.92 -0.92 -3.82
CA LEU A 286 6.70 0.07 -4.56
C LEU A 286 7.65 0.87 -3.64
N GLY A 287 7.28 1.04 -2.38
CA GLY A 287 8.08 1.72 -1.36
C GLY A 287 9.41 1.01 -1.08
N ILE A 288 9.40 -0.33 -1.09
CA ILE A 288 10.59 -1.17 -0.89
C ILE A 288 11.32 -1.53 -2.19
N ALA A 289 10.75 -1.20 -3.35
CA ALA A 289 11.30 -1.56 -4.64
C ALA A 289 12.43 -0.61 -5.09
N ARG A 290 13.46 -1.17 -5.71
CA ARG A 290 14.59 -0.42 -6.29
C ARG A 290 14.43 -0.28 -7.79
N GLY A 291 14.57 0.95 -8.31
CA GLY A 291 14.62 1.18 -9.75
C GLY A 291 15.87 0.58 -10.37
N ARG A 292 15.72 -0.15 -11.48
CA ARG A 292 16.81 -0.76 -12.23
C ARG A 292 16.72 -0.36 -13.70
N GLN A 293 17.85 0.06 -14.27
CA GLN A 293 17.98 0.35 -15.69
C GLN A 293 19.05 -0.56 -16.26
N PHE A 294 18.75 -1.17 -17.40
CA PHE A 294 19.64 -2.09 -18.09
C PHE A 294 19.84 -1.67 -19.52
N VAL A 295 21.09 -1.72 -19.99
CA VAL A 295 21.43 -1.46 -21.39
C VAL A 295 21.27 -2.72 -22.23
N LYS A 296 21.10 -2.56 -23.55
CA LYS A 296 21.04 -3.68 -24.49
C LYS A 296 22.26 -4.61 -24.35
N GLY A 297 21.99 -5.91 -24.26
CA GLY A 297 22.99 -6.97 -24.10
C GLY A 297 23.44 -7.19 -22.65
N GLN A 298 22.96 -6.40 -21.69
CA GLN A 298 23.32 -6.57 -20.28
C GLN A 298 22.62 -7.79 -19.69
N THR A 299 23.41 -8.69 -19.09
CA THR A 299 22.88 -9.80 -18.28
C THR A 299 22.32 -9.25 -16.97
N ILE A 300 21.06 -9.57 -16.69
CA ILE A 300 20.34 -9.13 -15.48
C ILE A 300 20.50 -10.16 -14.36
N ILE A 301 20.25 -11.43 -14.67
CA ILE A 301 20.51 -12.58 -13.81
C ILE A 301 21.13 -13.70 -14.62
N LYS A 302 21.95 -14.53 -14.00
CA LYS A 302 22.61 -15.67 -14.67
C LYS A 302 22.21 -16.98 -14.02
N GLU A 303 21.95 -17.99 -14.87
CA GLU A 303 21.61 -19.33 -14.42
C GLU A 303 22.68 -19.89 -13.46
N GLY A 304 22.23 -20.54 -12.39
CA GLY A 304 23.08 -21.15 -11.37
C GLY A 304 23.62 -20.19 -10.31
N GLU A 305 23.48 -18.87 -10.48
CA GLU A 305 23.84 -17.91 -9.43
C GLU A 305 22.80 -17.92 -8.30
N PRO A 306 23.18 -17.61 -7.05
CA PRO A 306 22.20 -17.38 -5.99
C PRO A 306 21.31 -16.18 -6.35
N GLY A 307 20.05 -16.21 -5.89
CA GLY A 307 19.09 -15.18 -6.20
C GLY A 307 18.11 -14.91 -5.07
N ASP A 308 17.95 -13.65 -4.72
CA ASP A 308 17.06 -13.17 -3.65
C ASP A 308 16.16 -12.00 -4.09
N GLU A 309 16.25 -11.59 -5.35
CA GLU A 309 15.45 -10.51 -5.93
C GLU A 309 14.44 -11.01 -6.97
N LEU A 310 13.22 -10.45 -6.91
CA LEU A 310 12.23 -10.46 -7.98
C LEU A 310 12.38 -9.20 -8.83
N PHE A 311 12.24 -9.33 -10.15
CA PHE A 311 12.24 -8.22 -11.09
C PHE A 311 10.87 -8.09 -11.78
N VAL A 312 10.42 -6.84 -11.95
CA VAL A 312 9.20 -6.50 -12.70
C VAL A 312 9.54 -5.47 -13.77
N LEU A 313 9.16 -5.76 -15.01
CA LEU A 313 9.46 -4.93 -16.18
C LEU A 313 8.39 -3.84 -16.37
N PHE A 314 8.82 -2.59 -16.47
CA PHE A 314 7.94 -1.47 -16.84
C PHE A 314 8.10 -1.05 -18.30
N ARG A 315 9.31 -1.20 -18.85
CA ARG A 315 9.61 -0.90 -20.26
C ARG A 315 10.76 -1.78 -20.74
N GLY A 316 10.75 -2.10 -22.02
CA GLY A 316 11.78 -2.89 -22.66
C GLY A 316 11.40 -4.37 -22.72
N THR A 317 12.34 -5.15 -23.22
CA THR A 317 12.18 -6.58 -23.46
C THR A 317 13.43 -7.29 -22.96
N VAL A 318 13.23 -8.46 -22.35
CA VAL A 318 14.32 -9.34 -21.89
C VAL A 318 14.13 -10.73 -22.48
N GLU A 319 15.23 -11.36 -22.80
CA GLU A 319 15.29 -12.75 -23.25
C GLU A 319 15.63 -13.65 -22.05
N VAL A 320 14.86 -14.72 -21.87
CA VAL A 320 15.07 -15.74 -20.84
C VAL A 320 15.58 -17.01 -21.49
N SER A 321 16.74 -17.50 -21.06
CA SER A 321 17.36 -18.72 -21.58
C SER A 321 17.79 -19.68 -20.47
N LYS A 322 17.70 -20.98 -20.72
CA LYS A 322 18.20 -22.03 -19.82
C LYS A 322 19.06 -23.00 -20.60
N SER A 323 20.23 -23.33 -20.08
CA SER A 323 21.20 -24.19 -20.78
C SER A 323 21.47 -23.72 -22.22
N SER A 324 21.53 -22.40 -22.42
CA SER A 324 21.68 -21.71 -23.72
C SER A 324 20.50 -21.84 -24.70
N MET A 325 19.39 -22.44 -24.30
CA MET A 325 18.15 -22.49 -25.09
C MET A 325 17.22 -21.36 -24.66
N ILE A 326 16.73 -20.56 -25.62
CA ILE A 326 15.75 -19.50 -25.36
C ILE A 326 14.42 -20.15 -24.98
N ILE A 327 13.89 -19.80 -23.81
CA ILE A 327 12.61 -20.30 -23.30
C ILE A 327 11.49 -19.29 -23.60
N ALA A 328 11.76 -18.01 -23.41
CA ALA A 328 10.75 -16.96 -23.52
C ALA A 328 11.38 -15.58 -23.74
N ASN A 329 10.60 -14.68 -24.34
CA ASN A 329 10.84 -13.24 -24.30
C ASN A 329 9.79 -12.60 -23.41
N LEU A 330 10.23 -11.83 -22.42
CA LEU A 330 9.35 -11.10 -21.51
C LEU A 330 9.36 -9.62 -21.86
N HIS A 331 8.18 -9.02 -21.95
CA HIS A 331 7.99 -7.60 -22.26
C HIS A 331 7.55 -6.83 -21.01
N ALA A 332 7.29 -5.53 -21.14
CA ALA A 332 6.66 -4.72 -20.11
C ALA A 332 5.40 -5.39 -19.53
N GLY A 333 5.28 -5.42 -18.20
CA GLY A 333 4.28 -6.21 -17.47
C GLY A 333 4.74 -7.62 -17.08
N GLY A 334 5.81 -8.12 -17.71
CA GLY A 334 6.47 -9.36 -17.35
C GLY A 334 7.26 -9.25 -16.04
N HIS A 335 7.51 -10.39 -15.41
CA HIS A 335 8.30 -10.51 -14.19
C HIS A 335 9.12 -11.80 -14.20
N PHE A 336 10.21 -11.83 -13.44
CA PHE A 336 11.08 -13.00 -13.30
C PHE A 336 11.87 -12.97 -11.99
N GLY A 337 12.31 -14.14 -11.53
CA GLY A 337 13.09 -14.26 -10.29
C GLY A 337 12.24 -14.42 -9.04
N GLU A 338 10.94 -14.70 -9.19
CA GLU A 338 9.97 -14.92 -8.11
C GLU A 338 10.39 -16.04 -7.14
N MET A 339 11.08 -17.07 -7.66
CA MET A 339 11.55 -18.20 -6.85
C MET A 339 12.61 -17.77 -5.82
N GLY A 340 13.43 -16.77 -6.14
CA GLY A 340 14.44 -16.24 -5.23
C GLY A 340 13.84 -15.67 -3.94
N LEU A 341 12.58 -15.24 -3.98
CA LEU A 341 11.85 -14.78 -2.80
C LEU A 341 11.39 -15.94 -1.90
N VAL A 342 11.14 -17.11 -2.48
CA VAL A 342 10.50 -18.26 -1.82
C VAL A 342 11.54 -19.17 -1.15
N ASP A 343 12.42 -19.78 -1.94
CA ASP A 343 13.25 -20.91 -1.50
C ASP A 343 14.77 -20.67 -1.63
N GLN A 344 15.19 -19.49 -2.13
CA GLN A 344 16.59 -19.14 -2.38
C GLN A 344 17.34 -20.17 -3.27
N ALA A 345 16.60 -20.95 -4.08
CA ALA A 345 17.22 -21.83 -5.05
C ALA A 345 18.08 -21.02 -6.04
N PRO A 346 19.15 -21.61 -6.60
CA PRO A 346 19.89 -20.99 -7.68
C PRO A 346 18.98 -20.56 -8.83
N ARG A 347 19.31 -19.43 -9.47
CA ARG A 347 18.58 -18.91 -10.63
C ARG A 347 18.39 -20.02 -11.68
N SER A 348 17.15 -20.26 -12.06
CA SER A 348 16.76 -21.35 -12.97
C SER A 348 17.04 -21.06 -14.44
N ALA A 349 17.33 -19.81 -14.78
CA ALA A 349 17.56 -19.31 -16.13
C ALA A 349 18.43 -18.04 -16.10
N THR A 350 19.08 -17.77 -17.22
CA THR A 350 19.77 -16.51 -17.52
C THR A 350 18.77 -15.55 -18.16
N VAL A 351 18.82 -14.27 -17.78
CA VAL A 351 17.99 -13.21 -18.36
C VAL A 351 18.87 -12.09 -18.86
N VAL A 352 18.69 -11.69 -20.11
CA VAL A 352 19.48 -10.65 -20.79
C VAL A 352 18.55 -9.60 -21.37
N ALA A 353 18.87 -8.31 -21.16
CA ALA A 353 18.13 -7.23 -21.80
C ALA A 353 18.42 -7.21 -23.30
N VAL A 354 17.40 -7.35 -24.16
CA VAL A 354 17.56 -7.27 -25.62
C VAL A 354 17.50 -5.83 -26.15
N GLU A 355 17.01 -4.92 -25.32
CA GLU A 355 16.95 -3.48 -25.55
C GLU A 355 17.12 -2.72 -24.23
N GLU A 356 17.13 -1.38 -24.28
CA GLU A 356 17.13 -0.56 -23.07
C GLU A 356 15.87 -0.87 -22.24
N THR A 357 16.09 -1.35 -21.02
CA THR A 357 15.04 -1.96 -20.19
C THR A 357 14.97 -1.28 -18.83
N ASN A 358 13.77 -0.88 -18.44
CA ASN A 358 13.48 -0.31 -17.11
C ASN A 358 12.66 -1.31 -16.31
N ALA A 359 13.13 -1.60 -15.10
CA ALA A 359 12.50 -2.52 -14.18
C ALA A 359 12.51 -1.97 -12.76
N ILE A 360 11.78 -2.64 -11.88
CA ILE A 360 12.05 -2.59 -10.45
C ILE A 360 12.51 -3.93 -9.95
N SER A 361 13.35 -3.93 -8.92
CA SER A 361 13.66 -5.11 -8.13
C SER A 361 13.12 -5.01 -6.72
N VAL A 362 12.63 -6.12 -6.18
CA VAL A 362 12.25 -6.27 -4.78
C VAL A 362 13.06 -7.41 -4.21
N ASP A 363 13.87 -7.13 -3.19
CA ASP A 363 14.66 -8.14 -2.50
C ASP A 363 13.85 -8.84 -1.41
N ARG A 364 14.24 -10.08 -1.11
CA ARG A 364 13.58 -10.94 -0.14
C ARG A 364 13.59 -10.37 1.27
N GLU A 365 14.68 -9.74 1.70
CA GLU A 365 14.78 -9.22 3.06
C GLU A 365 13.76 -8.09 3.27
N SER A 366 13.71 -7.14 2.36
CA SER A 366 12.75 -6.03 2.37
C SER A 366 11.32 -6.53 2.27
N LEU A 367 11.04 -7.54 1.43
CA LEU A 367 9.71 -8.14 1.34
C LEU A 367 9.30 -8.83 2.64
N LEU A 368 10.20 -9.59 3.27
CA LEU A 368 9.93 -10.24 4.56
C LEU A 368 9.73 -9.22 5.69
N ARG A 369 10.50 -8.12 5.70
CA ARG A 369 10.27 -7.01 6.64
C ARG A 369 8.89 -6.41 6.43
N LEU A 370 8.48 -6.18 5.19
CA LEU A 370 7.13 -5.68 4.85
C LEU A 370 6.04 -6.67 5.30
N MET A 371 6.20 -7.97 5.05
CA MET A 371 5.25 -9.01 5.46
C MET A 371 5.12 -9.15 6.99
N ARG A 372 6.21 -8.90 7.74
CA ARG A 372 6.15 -8.86 9.21
C ARG A 372 5.38 -7.65 9.72
N LYS A 373 5.51 -6.51 9.03
CA LYS A 373 4.79 -5.27 9.36
C LYS A 373 3.31 -5.38 8.98
N ASP A 374 3.00 -5.96 7.83
CA ASP A 374 1.63 -6.21 7.36
C ASP A 374 1.41 -7.68 6.96
N PRO A 375 0.91 -8.51 7.89
CA PRO A 375 0.65 -9.92 7.64
C PRO A 375 -0.36 -10.21 6.53
N LEU A 376 -1.25 -9.27 6.17
CA LEU A 376 -2.21 -9.51 5.07
C LEU A 376 -1.51 -9.60 3.72
N ILE A 377 -0.45 -8.83 3.51
CA ILE A 377 0.39 -8.95 2.31
C ILE A 377 0.94 -10.38 2.21
N ALA A 378 1.40 -10.95 3.33
CA ALA A 378 1.91 -12.31 3.37
C ALA A 378 0.84 -13.34 2.97
N VAL A 379 -0.38 -13.23 3.51
CA VAL A 379 -1.50 -14.14 3.20
C VAL A 379 -1.86 -14.06 1.72
N LYS A 380 -1.96 -12.84 1.16
CA LYS A 380 -2.28 -12.64 -0.26
C LYS A 380 -1.20 -13.17 -1.20
N LEU A 381 0.08 -12.97 -0.84
CA LEU A 381 1.20 -13.54 -1.59
C LEU A 381 1.17 -15.07 -1.55
N LEU A 382 0.99 -15.66 -0.36
CA LEU A 382 0.88 -17.12 -0.21
C LEU A 382 -0.26 -17.69 -1.06
N TRP A 383 -1.43 -17.07 -1.02
CA TRP A 383 -2.56 -17.49 -1.84
C TRP A 383 -2.26 -17.38 -3.34
N SER A 384 -1.64 -16.28 -3.77
CA SER A 384 -1.25 -16.07 -5.16
C SER A 384 -0.21 -17.11 -5.61
N PHE A 385 0.77 -17.44 -4.77
CA PHE A 385 1.72 -18.53 -5.04
C PHE A 385 1.03 -19.88 -5.16
N VAL A 386 0.09 -20.20 -4.27
CA VAL A 386 -0.67 -21.47 -4.33
C VAL A 386 -1.45 -21.56 -5.64
N GLN A 387 -2.10 -20.48 -6.08
CA GLN A 387 -2.83 -20.44 -7.35
C GLN A 387 -1.89 -20.65 -8.55
N VAL A 388 -0.78 -19.89 -8.60
CA VAL A 388 0.21 -20.00 -9.69
C VAL A 388 0.84 -21.39 -9.73
N LEU A 389 1.22 -21.97 -8.59
CA LEU A 389 1.77 -23.32 -8.52
C LEU A 389 0.74 -24.38 -8.92
N SER A 390 -0.51 -24.23 -8.49
CA SER A 390 -1.60 -25.14 -8.85
C SER A 390 -1.87 -25.13 -10.36
N GLU A 391 -1.83 -23.95 -10.98
CA GLU A 391 -1.97 -23.78 -12.43
C GLU A 391 -0.78 -24.38 -13.18
N ARG A 392 0.46 -24.08 -12.76
CA ARG A 392 1.68 -24.68 -13.34
C ARG A 392 1.68 -26.21 -13.23
N LEU A 393 1.28 -26.77 -12.09
CA LEU A 393 1.19 -28.22 -11.87
C LEU A 393 0.16 -28.87 -12.80
N ARG A 394 -1.00 -28.24 -12.99
CA ARG A 394 -2.05 -28.70 -13.90
C ARG A 394 -1.54 -28.71 -15.34
N ASN A 395 -0.97 -27.59 -15.79
CA ASN A 395 -0.41 -27.46 -17.14
C ASN A 395 0.72 -28.47 -17.40
N THR A 396 1.58 -28.73 -16.41
CA THR A 396 2.66 -29.72 -16.54
C THR A 396 2.11 -31.14 -16.62
N SER A 397 1.08 -31.44 -15.83
CA SER A 397 0.41 -32.74 -15.81
C SER A 397 -0.32 -33.00 -17.13
N ASP A 398 -0.97 -31.98 -17.70
CA ASP A 398 -1.63 -32.05 -19.01
C ASP A 398 -0.60 -32.28 -20.13
N ALA A 399 0.50 -31.50 -20.15
CA ALA A 399 1.58 -31.67 -21.12
C ALA A 399 2.25 -33.06 -21.05
N LEU A 400 2.44 -33.61 -19.83
CA LEU A 400 2.97 -34.96 -19.65
C LEU A 400 1.98 -36.04 -20.11
N ALA A 401 0.68 -35.83 -19.90
CA ALA A 401 -0.35 -36.75 -20.38
C ALA A 401 -0.42 -36.76 -21.91
N ASP A 402 -0.29 -35.60 -22.54
CA ASP A 402 -0.28 -35.48 -24.01
C ASP A 402 0.98 -36.11 -24.61
N LEU A 403 2.17 -35.83 -24.06
CA LEU A 403 3.42 -36.50 -24.47
C LEU A 403 3.35 -38.02 -24.31
N LYS A 404 2.70 -38.51 -23.24
CA LYS A 404 2.51 -39.95 -23.03
C LYS A 404 1.57 -40.55 -24.07
N ARG A 405 0.48 -39.86 -24.43
CA ARG A 405 -0.42 -40.29 -25.50
C ARG A 405 0.31 -40.35 -26.85
N GLU A 406 1.06 -39.32 -27.20
CA GLU A 406 1.86 -39.28 -28.43
C GLU A 406 2.89 -40.42 -28.47
N LEU A 407 3.54 -40.73 -27.33
CA LEU A 407 4.49 -41.83 -27.23
C LEU A 407 3.81 -43.21 -27.37
N ASP A 408 2.63 -43.38 -26.77
CA ASP A 408 1.86 -44.62 -26.86
C ASP A 408 1.30 -44.83 -28.28
N GLU A 409 0.88 -43.76 -28.96
CA GLU A 409 0.48 -43.77 -30.38
C GLU A 409 1.66 -44.10 -31.30
N ALA A 410 2.84 -43.52 -31.06
CA ALA A 410 4.06 -43.81 -31.82
C ALA A 410 4.54 -45.26 -31.63
N ARG A 411 4.29 -45.86 -30.45
CA ARG A 411 4.59 -47.27 -30.16
C ARG A 411 3.56 -48.25 -30.73
N GLY A 412 2.30 -47.82 -30.85
CA GLY A 412 1.23 -48.61 -31.48
C GLY A 412 1.33 -48.71 -33.00
N GLY A 413 2.10 -47.85 -33.66
CA GLY A 413 2.27 -47.82 -35.12
C GLY A 413 3.32 -48.76 -35.72
N THR A 414 4.00 -49.59 -34.92
CA THR A 414 5.11 -50.46 -35.39
C THR A 414 4.80 -51.96 -35.49
N ASP A 415 3.56 -52.41 -35.26
CA ASP A 415 3.25 -53.86 -35.25
C ASP A 415 2.10 -54.28 -36.20
N ASP A 416 2.13 -53.79 -37.44
CA ASP A 416 1.30 -54.36 -38.51
C ASP A 416 2.08 -54.36 -39.84
N GLY A 417 2.74 -55.48 -40.15
CA GLY A 417 3.26 -55.69 -41.50
C GLY A 417 4.39 -56.69 -41.67
N ASN A 418 4.23 -57.96 -41.25
CA ASN A 418 4.81 -59.07 -42.03
C ASN A 418 4.16 -60.42 -41.73
N ALA A 419 3.07 -60.75 -42.41
CA ALA A 419 2.62 -62.13 -42.58
C ALA A 419 2.87 -62.54 -44.04
N PRO A 420 3.78 -63.50 -44.32
CA PRO A 420 3.98 -63.97 -45.68
C PRO A 420 2.90 -65.00 -46.07
N ALA A 421 2.36 -64.81 -47.26
CA ALA A 421 1.49 -65.77 -47.94
C ALA A 421 2.31 -66.91 -48.57
N SER A 422 1.87 -68.15 -48.36
CA SER A 422 1.91 -69.31 -49.28
C SER A 422 1.32 -70.50 -48.51
N GLY A 423 0.43 -71.36 -49.00
CA GLY A 423 0.10 -71.73 -50.37
C GLY A 423 0.29 -73.24 -50.53
N THR A 424 -0.83 -73.98 -50.50
CA THR A 424 -1.07 -75.29 -51.16
C THR A 424 -0.22 -76.53 -50.83
N GLY A 425 -0.88 -77.68 -50.62
CA GLY A 425 -0.30 -78.99 -50.94
C GLY A 425 -0.87 -80.18 -50.17
N ALA A 426 -1.78 -80.91 -50.81
CA ALA A 426 -2.38 -82.16 -50.33
C ALA A 426 -1.42 -83.36 -50.39
N ARG A 427 -1.44 -84.22 -49.36
CA ARG A 427 -1.81 -85.65 -49.40
C ARG A 427 -1.63 -86.31 -48.04
#